data_AF-A0A3N2M7C7-F1
#
_entry.id   AF-A0A3N2M7C7-F1
#
_cell.length_a   1.000
_cell.length_b   1.000
_cell.length_c   1.000
_cell.angle_alpha   90.00
_cell.angle_beta   90.00
_cell.angle_gamma   90.00
#
_symmetry.space_group_name_H-M   'P 1'
#
loop_
_entity.id
_entity.type
_entity.pdbx_description
1 polymer ?
#
loop_
_entity_poly.entity_id
_entity_poly.type
_entity_poly.pdbx_seq_one_letter_code
_entity_poly.pdbx_strand_id
1 'polypeptide(L)'
;MADRMTPEQRHRCMSAIRGKDTKPEMMVRRYLFAKGLRYRVNNRKLPGTPDIVLKKYKTVVFIDGCFWHGHEGCRYYKLPKTNEYFWRHKIAMNMARDFANNVDLELAGWRVLRVWECDIKTKAKREATLETLYRNIISPQTSAVPTATPPQATTTHPHTSYPDSPSDLPIAAEPDPDYTQEES
;
A
#
# COMPACT_ATOMS: atom_id res chain seq x y z
N MET A 1 -0.34 -25.13 -2.52
CA MET A 1 0.83 -26.01 -2.38
C MET A 1 1.29 -25.91 -0.95
N ALA A 2 1.67 -27.04 -0.34
CA ALA A 2 2.43 -27.01 0.90
C ALA A 2 3.70 -26.19 0.69
N ASP A 3 4.21 -25.60 1.77
CA ASP A 3 5.46 -24.87 1.67
C ASP A 3 6.60 -25.77 1.21
N ARG A 4 7.36 -25.28 0.24
CA ARG A 4 8.47 -26.02 -0.39
C ARG A 4 9.83 -25.69 0.25
N MET A 5 9.85 -24.78 1.22
CA MET A 5 11.05 -24.32 1.90
C MET A 5 11.15 -24.93 3.29
N THR A 6 12.37 -25.23 3.74
CA THR A 6 12.60 -25.50 5.17
C THR A 6 12.37 -24.23 6.00
N PRO A 7 12.15 -24.32 7.32
CA PRO A 7 12.05 -23.16 8.19
C PRO A 7 13.23 -22.19 8.05
N GLU A 8 14.46 -22.69 7.91
CA GLU A 8 15.68 -21.88 7.73
C GLU A 8 15.70 -21.18 6.37
N GLN A 9 15.28 -21.88 5.31
CA GLN A 9 15.15 -21.31 3.97
C GLN A 9 14.08 -20.21 3.94
N ARG A 10 12.94 -20.43 4.60
CA ARG A 10 11.90 -19.40 4.77
C ARG A 10 12.46 -18.22 5.55
N HIS A 11 13.13 -18.46 6.68
CA HIS A 11 13.67 -17.38 7.50
C HIS A 11 14.66 -16.52 6.71
N ARG A 12 15.58 -17.15 5.96
CA ARG A 12 16.51 -16.45 5.06
C ARG A 12 15.80 -15.71 3.93
N CYS A 13 14.75 -16.29 3.35
CA CYS A 13 13.97 -15.63 2.32
C CYS A 13 13.28 -14.38 2.86
N MET A 14 12.61 -14.50 4.01
CA MET A 14 11.91 -13.40 4.67
C MET A 14 12.86 -12.29 5.12
N SER A 15 14.07 -12.62 5.60
CA SER A 15 15.07 -11.63 6.01
C SER A 15 15.69 -10.89 4.83
N ALA A 16 15.67 -11.46 3.62
CA ALA A 16 16.15 -10.82 2.41
C ALA A 16 15.13 -9.83 1.79
N ILE A 17 13.88 -9.83 2.26
CA ILE A 17 12.84 -8.92 1.77
C ILE A 17 13.13 -7.51 2.30
N ARG A 18 13.58 -6.63 1.41
CA ARG A 18 13.88 -5.23 1.73
C ARG A 18 12.60 -4.41 1.65
N GLY A 19 12.40 -3.51 2.61
CA GLY A 19 11.29 -2.57 2.62
C GLY A 19 11.51 -1.27 1.81
N LYS A 20 12.65 -1.14 1.12
CA LYS A 20 13.00 0.01 0.28
C LYS A 20 14.08 -0.35 -0.74
N ASP A 21 14.24 0.49 -1.75
CA ASP A 21 15.23 0.34 -2.82
C ASP A 21 15.12 -1.03 -3.50
N THR A 22 13.88 -1.53 -3.62
CA THR A 22 13.59 -2.78 -4.29
C THR A 22 13.92 -2.66 -5.79
N LYS A 23 14.13 -3.81 -6.45
CA LYS A 23 14.35 -3.84 -7.91
C LYS A 23 13.28 -3.06 -8.70
N PRO A 24 11.96 -3.23 -8.43
CA PRO A 24 10.94 -2.44 -9.11
C PRO A 24 11.06 -0.93 -8.84
N GLU A 25 11.29 -0.51 -7.59
CA GLU A 25 11.50 0.91 -7.26
C GLU A 25 12.66 1.52 -8.05
N MET A 26 13.81 0.84 -8.06
CA MET A 26 15.01 1.34 -8.74
C MET A 26 14.79 1.47 -10.25
N MET A 27 13.97 0.60 -10.83
CA MET A 27 13.65 0.61 -12.25
C MET A 27 12.80 1.82 -12.63
N VAL A 28 11.73 2.09 -11.89
CA VAL A 28 10.87 3.27 -12.10
C VAL A 28 11.69 4.54 -11.89
N ARG A 29 12.47 4.61 -10.80
CA ARG A 29 13.33 5.75 -10.47
C ARG A 29 14.30 6.09 -11.61
N ARG A 30 15.06 5.10 -12.09
CA ARG A 30 16.02 5.29 -13.20
C ARG A 30 15.32 5.78 -14.46
N TYR A 31 14.16 5.22 -14.79
CA TYR A 31 13.40 5.63 -15.96
C TYR A 31 12.92 7.08 -15.87
N LEU A 32 12.27 7.47 -14.76
CA LEU A 32 11.77 8.83 -14.58
C LEU A 32 12.91 9.86 -14.57
N PHE A 33 14.05 9.51 -13.95
CA PHE A 33 15.24 10.36 -13.97
C PHE A 33 15.80 10.52 -15.39
N ALA A 34 15.89 9.45 -16.17
CA ALA A 34 16.34 9.49 -17.56
C ALA A 34 15.40 10.34 -18.46
N LYS A 35 14.11 10.42 -18.13
CA LYS A 35 13.13 11.32 -18.76
C LYS A 35 13.20 12.78 -18.25
N GLY A 36 14.19 13.12 -17.43
CA GLY A 36 14.44 14.48 -16.92
C GLY A 36 13.59 14.89 -15.71
N LEU A 37 12.83 13.97 -15.11
CA LEU A 37 12.02 14.28 -13.92
C LEU A 37 12.88 14.30 -12.66
N ARG A 38 12.65 15.32 -11.83
CA ARG A 38 13.24 15.44 -10.49
C ARG A 38 12.20 15.09 -9.44
N TYR A 39 12.59 14.23 -8.50
CA TYR A 39 11.70 13.74 -7.45
C TYR A 39 12.42 13.64 -6.10
N ARG A 40 11.63 13.46 -5.04
CA ARG A 40 12.10 12.98 -3.73
C ARG A 40 11.67 11.53 -3.58
N VAL A 41 12.36 10.78 -2.73
CA VAL A 41 12.05 9.37 -2.46
C VAL A 41 11.65 9.19 -1.01
N ASN A 42 10.76 8.24 -0.75
CA ASN A 42 10.39 7.78 0.59
C ASN A 42 10.06 8.92 1.56
N ASN A 43 9.16 9.81 1.14
CA ASN A 43 8.84 11.00 1.92
C ASN A 43 7.92 10.66 3.11
N ARG A 44 8.50 10.49 4.29
CA ARG A 44 7.80 10.15 5.54
C ARG A 44 6.84 11.23 6.06
N LYS A 45 6.86 12.43 5.47
CA LYS A 45 5.94 13.52 5.85
C LYS A 45 4.57 13.40 5.16
N LEU A 46 4.43 12.47 4.21
CA LEU A 46 3.19 12.24 3.49
C LEU A 46 2.55 10.91 3.91
N PRO A 47 1.21 10.82 3.92
CA PRO A 47 0.50 9.57 4.18
C PRO A 47 1.05 8.44 3.30
N GLY A 48 1.20 7.25 3.89
CA GLY A 48 1.74 6.07 3.21
C GLY A 48 3.22 6.09 2.85
N THR A 49 3.96 7.18 3.10
CA THR A 49 5.38 7.33 2.70
C THR A 49 5.61 6.96 1.22
N PRO A 50 5.12 7.76 0.26
CA PRO A 50 5.22 7.43 -1.15
C PRO A 50 6.66 7.21 -1.62
N ASP A 51 6.86 6.22 -2.48
CA ASP A 51 8.18 5.85 -3.02
C ASP A 51 8.80 6.99 -3.80
N ILE A 52 7.98 7.72 -4.57
CA ILE A 52 8.39 8.84 -5.41
C ILE A 52 7.43 10.01 -5.22
N VAL A 53 7.99 11.20 -4.99
CA VAL A 53 7.24 12.45 -4.85
C VAL A 53 7.73 13.49 -5.85
N LEU A 54 6.83 13.91 -6.74
CA LEU A 54 7.09 14.88 -7.80
C LEU A 54 6.37 16.19 -7.49
N LYS A 55 7.00 17.03 -6.65
CA LYS A 55 6.40 18.29 -6.16
C LYS A 55 5.92 19.22 -7.28
N LYS A 56 6.69 19.35 -8.37
CA LYS A 56 6.35 20.19 -9.53
C LYS A 56 4.99 19.83 -10.14
N TYR A 57 4.67 18.54 -10.16
CA TYR A 57 3.45 18.01 -10.80
C TYR A 57 2.33 17.73 -9.80
N LYS A 58 2.56 17.99 -8.50
CA LYS A 58 1.66 17.56 -7.42
C LYS A 58 1.28 16.09 -7.52
N THR A 59 2.26 15.23 -7.85
CA THR A 59 2.04 13.80 -8.04
C THR A 59 2.91 12.99 -7.09
N VAL A 60 2.32 11.94 -6.50
CA VAL A 60 3.01 10.88 -5.77
C VAL A 60 2.84 9.56 -6.50
N VAL A 61 3.86 8.71 -6.43
CA VAL A 61 3.84 7.38 -7.04
C VAL A 61 4.16 6.33 -5.97
N PHE A 62 3.31 5.32 -5.88
CA PHE A 62 3.55 4.09 -5.12
C PHE A 62 3.92 2.95 -6.06
N ILE A 63 4.85 2.11 -5.63
CA ILE A 63 5.38 0.96 -6.38
C ILE A 63 5.06 -0.29 -5.58
N ASP A 64 3.90 -0.86 -5.86
CA ASP A 64 3.30 -1.87 -5.00
C ASP A 64 3.73 -3.29 -5.39
N GLY A 65 4.19 -4.04 -4.39
CA GLY A 65 4.33 -5.48 -4.51
C GLY A 65 2.95 -6.15 -4.61
N CYS A 66 2.74 -6.99 -5.63
CA CYS A 66 1.44 -7.59 -5.90
C CYS A 66 0.92 -8.44 -4.75
N PHE A 67 1.83 -9.12 -4.04
CA PHE A 67 1.47 -9.92 -2.88
C PHE A 67 1.01 -9.07 -1.69
N TRP A 68 1.79 -8.04 -1.33
CA TRP A 68 1.64 -7.28 -0.08
C TRP A 68 0.45 -6.32 -0.06
N HIS A 69 0.03 -5.88 -1.24
CA HIS A 69 -1.07 -4.92 -1.43
C HIS A 69 -2.29 -5.54 -2.12
N GLY A 70 -2.33 -6.88 -2.26
CA GLY A 70 -3.53 -7.58 -2.71
C GLY A 70 -3.93 -7.31 -4.16
N HIS A 71 -3.01 -7.45 -5.12
CA HIS A 71 -3.32 -7.21 -6.53
C HIS A 71 -4.32 -8.24 -7.08
N GLU A 72 -5.59 -7.84 -7.20
CA GLU A 72 -6.67 -8.67 -7.73
C GLU A 72 -6.40 -9.13 -9.17
N GLY A 73 -6.79 -10.37 -9.50
CA GLY A 73 -6.57 -10.96 -10.83
C GLY A 73 -5.10 -11.22 -11.20
N CYS A 74 -4.14 -10.92 -10.32
CA CYS A 74 -2.72 -11.08 -10.59
C CYS A 74 -2.20 -12.47 -10.23
N ARG A 75 -1.48 -13.12 -11.15
CA ARG A 75 -0.85 -14.43 -10.90
C ARG A 75 0.19 -14.45 -9.77
N TYR A 76 0.70 -13.29 -9.36
CA TYR A 76 1.68 -13.13 -8.29
C TYR A 76 1.03 -12.87 -6.92
N TYR A 77 -0.28 -12.61 -6.90
CA TYR A 77 -1.06 -12.58 -5.67
C TYR A 77 -1.66 -13.96 -5.45
N LYS A 78 -1.06 -14.73 -4.52
CA LYS A 78 -1.55 -16.03 -4.09
C LYS A 78 -1.38 -16.15 -2.58
N LEU A 79 -2.48 -16.33 -1.87
CA LEU A 79 -2.41 -16.53 -0.42
C LEU A 79 -1.68 -17.85 -0.11
N PRO A 80 -0.75 -17.84 0.87
CA PRO A 80 -0.15 -19.06 1.35
C PRO A 80 -1.22 -19.94 1.99
N LYS A 81 -1.19 -21.26 1.72
CA LYS A 81 -2.09 -22.21 2.38
C LYS A 81 -1.78 -22.37 3.87
N THR A 82 -0.54 -22.09 4.27
CA THR A 82 -0.13 -22.09 5.68
C THR A 82 -0.42 -20.74 6.31
N ASN A 83 -1.08 -20.75 7.47
CA ASN A 83 -1.47 -19.55 8.21
C ASN A 83 -2.33 -18.58 7.37
N GLU A 84 -3.29 -19.15 6.62
CA GLU A 84 -4.11 -18.40 5.67
C GLU A 84 -4.88 -17.26 6.34
N TYR A 85 -5.46 -17.49 7.52
CA TYR A 85 -6.20 -16.47 8.27
C TYR A 85 -5.34 -15.23 8.57
N PHE A 86 -4.12 -15.44 9.08
CA PHE A 86 -3.17 -14.35 9.32
C PHE A 86 -2.85 -13.59 8.03
N TRP A 87 -2.55 -14.29 6.93
CA TRP A 87 -2.20 -13.64 5.67
C TRP A 87 -3.38 -12.87 5.10
N ARG A 88 -4.58 -13.43 5.11
CA ARG A 88 -5.81 -12.77 4.67
C ARG A 88 -6.06 -11.49 5.45
N HIS A 89 -6.00 -11.56 6.78
CA HIS A 89 -6.16 -10.41 7.66
C HIS A 89 -5.08 -9.35 7.41
N LYS A 90 -3.81 -9.75 7.34
CA LYS A 90 -2.68 -8.85 7.10
C LYS A 90 -2.79 -8.09 5.78
N ILE A 91 -3.13 -8.80 4.69
CA ILE A 91 -3.31 -8.16 3.38
C ILE A 91 -4.53 -7.21 3.40
N ALA A 92 -5.65 -7.62 3.99
CA ALA A 92 -6.83 -6.76 4.13
C ALA A 92 -6.49 -5.46 4.88
N MET A 93 -5.70 -5.53 5.95
CA MET A 93 -5.25 -4.35 6.69
C MET A 93 -4.29 -3.47 5.90
N ASN A 94 -3.44 -4.05 5.07
CA ASN A 94 -2.60 -3.25 4.16
C ASN A 94 -3.45 -2.51 3.12
N MET A 95 -4.41 -3.20 2.49
CA MET A 95 -5.32 -2.59 1.51
C MET A 95 -6.17 -1.47 2.13
N ALA A 96 -6.68 -1.67 3.35
CA ALA A 96 -7.42 -0.64 4.07
C ALA A 96 -6.55 0.60 4.35
N ARG A 97 -5.29 0.39 4.76
CA ARG A 97 -4.32 1.48 4.97
C ARG A 97 -3.98 2.18 3.66
N ASP A 98 -3.80 1.43 2.57
CA ASP A 98 -3.55 1.97 1.23
C ASP A 98 -4.70 2.88 0.77
N PHE A 99 -5.94 2.45 0.99
CA PHE A 99 -7.12 3.26 0.69
C PHE A 99 -7.15 4.56 1.50
N ALA A 100 -6.97 4.48 2.82
CA ALA A 100 -6.94 5.67 3.68
C ALA A 100 -5.84 6.66 3.25
N ASN A 101 -4.62 6.16 2.98
CA ASN A 101 -3.52 6.99 2.51
C ASN A 101 -3.83 7.68 1.18
N ASN A 102 -4.46 6.98 0.23
CA ASN A 102 -4.85 7.56 -1.05
C ASN A 102 -5.82 8.73 -0.85
N VAL A 103 -6.86 8.52 -0.02
CA VAL A 103 -7.84 9.56 0.30
C VAL A 103 -7.17 10.78 0.93
N ASP A 104 -6.32 10.60 1.93
CA ASP A 104 -5.62 11.71 2.59
C ASP A 104 -4.71 12.49 1.63
N LEU A 105 -4.03 11.78 0.72
CA LEU A 105 -3.19 12.40 -0.30
C LEU A 105 -4.00 13.19 -1.31
N GLU A 106 -5.11 12.64 -1.80
CA GLU A 106 -6.02 13.30 -2.73
C GLU A 106 -6.64 14.55 -2.12
N LEU A 107 -7.11 14.47 -0.86
CA LEU A 107 -7.62 15.61 -0.09
C LEU A 107 -6.54 16.68 0.12
N ALA A 108 -5.28 16.29 0.29
CA ALA A 108 -4.13 17.20 0.34
C ALA A 108 -3.72 17.74 -1.05
N GLY A 109 -4.49 17.46 -2.10
CA GLY A 109 -4.28 17.96 -3.46
C GLY A 109 -3.20 17.23 -4.25
N TRP A 110 -2.84 16.01 -3.84
CA TRP A 110 -1.90 15.17 -4.58
C TRP A 110 -2.62 14.25 -5.55
N ARG A 111 -2.09 14.13 -6.76
CA ARG A 111 -2.39 13.04 -7.69
C ARG A 111 -1.68 11.78 -7.20
N VAL A 112 -2.43 10.70 -6.98
CA VAL A 112 -1.86 9.41 -6.59
C VAL A 112 -1.80 8.49 -7.82
N LEU A 113 -0.60 7.99 -8.13
CA LEU A 113 -0.40 6.97 -9.17
C LEU A 113 0.20 5.71 -8.54
N ARG A 114 -0.26 4.53 -8.96
CA ARG A 114 0.25 3.25 -8.48
C ARG A 114 0.83 2.44 -9.64
N VAL A 115 1.95 1.78 -9.40
CA VAL A 115 2.62 0.89 -10.35
C VAL A 115 2.83 -0.46 -9.69
N TRP A 116 2.20 -1.49 -10.24
CA TRP A 116 2.36 -2.85 -9.71
C TRP A 116 3.67 -3.48 -10.17
N GLU A 117 4.33 -4.23 -9.29
CA GLU A 117 5.58 -4.94 -9.61
C GLU A 117 5.44 -5.87 -10.83
N CYS A 118 4.25 -6.44 -11.06
CA CYS A 118 4.02 -7.36 -12.17
C CYS A 118 4.04 -6.67 -13.53
N ASP A 119 3.68 -5.40 -13.58
CA ASP A 119 3.58 -4.61 -14.81
C ASP A 119 4.95 -4.19 -15.32
N ILE A 120 5.96 -4.20 -14.46
CA ILE A 120 7.35 -3.90 -14.81
C ILE A 120 8.25 -5.13 -14.88
N LYS A 121 7.68 -6.32 -14.68
CA LYS A 121 8.43 -7.57 -14.63
C LYS A 121 8.96 -8.00 -16.01
N THR A 122 8.12 -7.98 -17.04
CA THR A 122 8.54 -8.29 -18.42
C THR A 122 8.92 -7.04 -19.19
N LYS A 123 9.85 -7.15 -20.16
CA LYS A 123 10.34 -5.99 -20.93
C LYS A 123 9.19 -5.24 -21.63
N ALA A 124 8.34 -5.97 -22.35
CA ALA A 124 7.23 -5.37 -23.09
C ALA A 124 6.23 -4.62 -22.19
N LYS A 125 5.78 -5.24 -21.08
CA LYS A 125 4.86 -4.56 -20.15
C LYS A 125 5.52 -3.37 -19.46
N ARG A 126 6.80 -3.50 -19.11
CA ARG A 126 7.57 -2.46 -18.44
C ARG A 126 7.63 -1.18 -19.27
N GLU A 127 7.99 -1.29 -20.54
CA GLU A 127 8.12 -0.12 -21.42
C GLU A 127 6.78 0.61 -21.55
N ALA A 128 5.69 -0.12 -21.80
CA ALA A 128 4.35 0.45 -21.89
C ALA A 128 3.87 1.10 -20.57
N THR A 129 4.10 0.43 -19.44
CA THR A 129 3.70 0.90 -18.10
C THR A 129 4.47 2.17 -17.73
N LEU A 130 5.77 2.19 -17.96
CA LEU A 130 6.63 3.33 -17.62
C LEU A 130 6.34 4.55 -18.51
N GLU A 131 6.06 4.34 -19.80
CA GLU A 131 5.65 5.43 -20.69
C GLU A 131 4.28 5.99 -20.28
N THR A 132 3.32 5.12 -19.96
CA THR A 132 1.99 5.54 -19.46
C THR A 132 2.13 6.33 -18.16
N LEU A 133 2.94 5.85 -17.22
CA LEU A 133 3.25 6.55 -15.97
C LEU A 133 3.82 7.94 -16.25
N TYR A 134 4.81 8.04 -17.13
CA TYR A 134 5.42 9.32 -17.50
C TYR A 134 4.39 10.29 -18.07
N ARG A 135 3.55 9.83 -19.01
CA ARG A 135 2.48 10.64 -19.60
C ARG A 135 1.49 11.14 -18.54
N ASN A 136 1.08 10.27 -17.63
CA ASN A 136 0.19 10.63 -16.53
C ASN A 136 0.82 11.60 -15.53
N ILE A 137 2.14 11.61 -15.37
CA ILE A 137 2.82 12.61 -14.53
C ILE A 137 2.84 13.98 -15.20
N ILE A 138 3.15 14.05 -16.49
CA ILE A 138 3.33 15.34 -17.19
C ILE A 138 2.02 15.94 -17.71
N SER A 139 0.96 15.13 -17.82
CA SER A 139 -0.34 15.61 -18.28
C SER A 139 -0.94 16.61 -17.28
N PRO A 140 -1.36 17.81 -17.71
CA PRO A 140 -1.96 18.79 -16.81
C PRO A 140 -3.21 18.21 -16.12
N GLN A 141 -3.40 18.54 -14.85
CA GLN A 141 -4.68 18.31 -14.18
C GLN A 141 -5.72 19.21 -14.84
N THR A 142 -6.76 18.64 -15.43
CA THR A 142 -8.01 19.37 -15.64
C THR A 142 -8.67 19.49 -14.28
N SER A 143 -8.22 20.46 -13.47
CA SER A 143 -8.82 20.73 -12.16
C SER A 143 -10.19 21.38 -12.35
N ALA A 144 -11.22 20.56 -12.51
CA ALA A 144 -12.57 20.90 -12.08
C ALA A 144 -12.70 20.43 -10.63
N VAL A 145 -12.21 21.25 -9.69
CA VAL A 145 -12.63 21.14 -8.29
C VAL A 145 -13.63 22.28 -8.09
N PRO A 146 -14.93 22.00 -7.86
CA PRO A 146 -15.80 23.02 -7.33
C PRO A 146 -15.28 23.35 -5.94
N THR A 147 -14.89 24.60 -5.74
CA THR A 147 -14.57 25.17 -4.44
C THR A 147 -15.81 25.03 -3.55
N ALA A 148 -15.93 23.92 -2.83
CA ALA A 148 -16.91 23.79 -1.77
C ALA A 148 -16.46 24.69 -0.63
N THR A 149 -17.08 25.88 -0.56
CA THR A 149 -17.07 26.73 0.63
C THR A 149 -17.49 25.89 1.85
N PRO A 150 -16.75 25.93 2.97
CA PRO A 150 -17.12 25.16 4.13
C PRO A 150 -18.45 25.69 4.69
N PRO A 151 -19.47 24.84 4.94
CA PRO A 151 -20.63 25.26 5.69
C PRO A 151 -20.19 25.49 7.14
N GLN A 152 -20.57 26.65 7.68
CA GLN A 152 -20.39 26.98 9.09
C GLN A 152 -21.14 25.95 9.92
N ALA A 153 -20.41 25.15 10.69
CA ALA A 153 -20.99 24.19 11.63
C ALA A 153 -21.57 24.96 12.82
N THR A 154 -22.88 24.90 12.97
CA THR A 154 -23.56 25.24 14.22
C THR A 154 -23.39 24.05 15.18
N THR A 155 -22.76 24.34 16.31
CA THR A 155 -22.52 23.43 17.42
C THR A 155 -23.84 22.86 17.97
N THR A 156 -23.99 21.54 17.93
CA THR A 156 -24.75 20.79 18.96
C THR A 156 -24.19 19.38 19.05
N HIS A 157 -23.31 19.14 20.03
CA HIS A 157 -22.82 17.81 20.36
C HIS A 157 -23.76 17.17 21.41
N PRO A 158 -24.31 15.98 21.19
CA PRO A 158 -24.70 15.11 22.29
C PRO A 158 -23.44 14.48 22.89
N HIS A 159 -23.25 14.74 24.18
CA HIS A 159 -22.15 14.26 25.01
C HIS A 159 -22.18 12.73 25.09
N THR A 160 -21.32 12.05 24.31
CA THR A 160 -21.08 10.61 24.47
C THR A 160 -19.67 10.46 25.06
N SER A 161 -19.62 10.15 26.34
CA SER A 161 -18.41 9.91 27.11
C SER A 161 -17.74 8.59 26.67
N TYR A 162 -16.52 8.68 26.14
CA TYR A 162 -15.61 7.55 25.99
C TYR A 162 -14.53 7.62 27.10
N PRO A 163 -14.13 6.47 27.69
CA PRO A 163 -13.19 6.44 28.79
C PRO A 163 -11.74 6.72 28.36
N ASP A 164 -11.04 7.49 29.19
CA ASP A 164 -9.72 8.10 28.98
C ASP A 164 -8.54 7.22 29.47
N SER A 165 -8.67 5.88 29.52
CA SER A 165 -7.61 5.02 30.08
C SER A 165 -7.43 3.66 29.38
N PRO A 166 -6.19 3.15 29.20
CA PRO A 166 -5.91 1.91 28.46
C PRO A 166 -6.23 0.62 29.22
N SER A 167 -6.97 0.67 30.33
CA SER A 167 -7.23 -0.47 31.21
C SER A 167 -8.56 -1.19 30.97
N ASP A 168 -9.41 -0.70 30.06
CA ASP A 168 -10.77 -1.26 29.82
C ASP A 168 -10.98 -1.79 28.39
N LEU A 169 -9.93 -2.28 27.73
CA LEU A 169 -10.12 -3.12 26.55
C LEU A 169 -10.58 -4.51 27.01
N PRO A 170 -11.66 -5.09 26.46
CA PRO A 170 -12.02 -6.46 26.75
C PRO A 170 -10.85 -7.35 26.36
N ILE A 171 -10.31 -8.06 27.35
CA ILE A 171 -9.31 -9.11 27.18
C ILE A 171 -9.80 -10.00 26.04
N ALA A 172 -9.00 -10.10 24.98
CA ALA A 172 -9.22 -11.07 23.93
C ALA A 172 -9.40 -12.43 24.60
N ALA A 173 -10.57 -13.03 24.42
CA ALA A 173 -10.88 -14.34 24.94
C ALA A 173 -9.71 -15.29 24.65
N GLU A 174 -9.18 -15.90 25.71
CA GLU A 174 -8.17 -16.93 25.59
C GLU A 174 -8.71 -18.04 24.69
N PRO A 175 -7.88 -18.63 23.80
CA PRO A 175 -8.31 -19.79 23.05
C PRO A 175 -8.62 -20.94 24.02
N ASP A 176 -9.83 -21.50 23.90
CA ASP A 176 -10.30 -22.66 24.66
C ASP A 176 -9.23 -23.77 24.65
N PRO A 177 -8.78 -24.28 25.81
CA PRO A 177 -7.72 -25.28 25.90
C PRO A 177 -8.18 -26.70 25.53
N ASP A 178 -9.43 -26.90 25.09
CA ASP A 178 -10.01 -28.23 24.86
C ASP A 178 -10.08 -28.66 23.38
N TYR A 179 -9.37 -27.98 22.47
CA TYR A 179 -9.30 -28.41 21.07
C TYR A 179 -8.11 -29.35 20.83
N THR A 180 -8.17 -30.54 21.44
CA THR A 180 -7.35 -31.70 21.04
C THR A 180 -8.21 -32.97 21.03
N GLN A 181 -8.09 -33.74 19.93
CA GLN A 181 -8.70 -35.07 19.64
C GLN A 181 -10.15 -34.93 19.15
N GLU A 182 -10.69 -35.57 18.11
CA GLU A 182 -10.43 -36.75 17.26
C GLU A 182 -10.85 -36.33 15.80
N GLU A 183 -10.49 -36.93 14.67
CA GLU A 183 -10.60 -38.33 14.24
C GLU A 183 -9.64 -38.58 13.06
N SER A 184 -9.04 -39.77 13.13
CA SER A 184 -8.72 -40.78 12.10
C SER A 184 -8.55 -40.40 10.63
#